data_AF-A0A6I2FCD3-F1
#
_entry.id   AF-A0A6I2FCD3-F1
#
_cell.length_a   1.000
_cell.length_b   1.000
_cell.length_c   1.000
_cell.angle_alpha   90.00
_cell.angle_beta   90.00
_cell.angle_gamma   90.00
#
_symmetry.space_group_name_H-M   'P 1'
#
loop_
_entity.id
_entity.type
_entity.pdbx_description
1 polymer ?
#
loop_
_entity_poly.entity_id
_entity_poly.type
_entity_poly.pdbx_seq_one_letter_code
_entity_poly.pdbx_strand_id
1 'polypeptide(L)'
;MNTEGVATAMRELALGDEFTFPELVAAVEERRGRSIRIIELEDLGHEAGLCALLIECDDEDLIFHAPTESLLHRQQFVLHEFAHLLLGHIDGQEPSLPDFLLPDIPPETRRRLLRRQDSYDPQEVEAESLADRFAAAIRSSARHDSRFVEIFG
;
A
#
# COMPACT_ATOMS: atom_id res chain seq x y z
N MET A 1 -20.00 -9.08 -4.73
CA MET A 1 -20.60 -7.73 -4.66
C MET A 1 -19.57 -6.66 -4.27
N ASN A 2 -18.25 -6.90 -4.49
CA ASN A 2 -17.14 -6.02 -4.05
C ASN A 2 -16.34 -5.44 -5.23
N THR A 3 -16.88 -5.42 -6.44
CA THR A 3 -16.14 -4.95 -7.64
C THR A 3 -16.33 -3.47 -7.92
N GLU A 4 -17.34 -2.83 -7.34
CA GLU A 4 -17.68 -1.43 -7.61
C GLU A 4 -16.73 -0.45 -6.92
N GLY A 5 -16.32 -0.71 -5.66
CA GLY A 5 -15.31 0.08 -4.95
C GLY A 5 -13.95 -0.02 -5.62
N VAL A 6 -13.49 -1.22 -5.94
CA VAL A 6 -12.26 -1.47 -6.71
C VAL A 6 -12.24 -0.72 -8.05
N ALA A 7 -13.32 -0.81 -8.82
CA ALA A 7 -13.41 -0.13 -10.12
C ALA A 7 -13.41 1.40 -9.97
N THR A 8 -14.06 1.91 -8.93
CA THR A 8 -14.09 3.35 -8.61
C THR A 8 -12.70 3.85 -8.23
N ALA A 9 -12.01 3.15 -7.32
CA ALA A 9 -10.66 3.50 -6.89
C ALA A 9 -9.67 3.56 -8.06
N MET A 10 -9.69 2.55 -8.96
CA MET A 10 -8.88 2.55 -10.19
C MET A 10 -9.16 3.75 -11.09
N ARG A 11 -10.44 4.10 -11.25
CA ARG A 11 -10.87 5.25 -12.07
C ARG A 11 -10.43 6.58 -11.49
N GLU A 12 -10.50 6.72 -10.17
CA GLU A 12 -10.16 7.95 -9.46
C GLU A 12 -8.66 8.24 -9.46
N LEU A 13 -7.81 7.20 -9.54
CA LEU A 13 -6.37 7.38 -9.75
C LEU A 13 -6.05 7.95 -11.14
N ALA A 14 -6.92 7.77 -12.12
CA ALA A 14 -6.76 8.25 -13.49
C ALA A 14 -5.47 7.77 -14.21
N LEU A 15 -4.87 6.66 -13.76
CA LEU A 15 -3.65 6.08 -14.34
C LEU A 15 -3.91 5.08 -15.48
N GLY A 16 -5.17 4.71 -15.73
CA GLY A 16 -5.53 3.67 -16.70
C GLY A 16 -5.17 2.26 -16.22
N ASP A 17 -4.89 1.37 -17.18
CA ASP A 17 -4.63 -0.06 -16.93
C ASP A 17 -3.13 -0.43 -16.98
N GLU A 18 -2.25 0.54 -17.26
CA GLU A 18 -0.80 0.35 -17.33
C GLU A 18 -0.08 1.56 -16.71
N PHE A 19 0.60 1.33 -15.61
CA PHE A 19 1.39 2.35 -14.91
C PHE A 19 2.48 1.68 -14.08
N THR A 20 3.52 2.42 -13.75
CA THR A 20 4.64 1.99 -12.93
C THR A 20 4.36 2.18 -11.44
N PHE A 21 5.12 1.51 -10.58
CA PHE A 21 4.99 1.70 -9.13
C PHE A 21 5.22 3.17 -8.69
N PRO A 22 6.23 3.90 -9.20
CA PRO A 22 6.37 5.33 -8.89
C PRO A 22 5.19 6.20 -9.32
N GLU A 23 4.57 5.92 -10.47
CA GLU A 23 3.37 6.65 -10.92
C GLU A 23 2.18 6.42 -9.99
N LEU A 24 2.02 5.18 -9.48
CA LEU A 24 1.02 4.89 -8.46
C LEU A 24 1.26 5.70 -7.18
N VAL A 25 2.49 5.69 -6.66
CA VAL A 25 2.84 6.47 -5.46
C VAL A 25 2.51 7.95 -5.65
N ALA A 26 2.94 8.54 -6.77
CA ALA A 26 2.70 9.95 -7.06
C ALA A 26 1.20 10.28 -7.15
N ALA A 27 0.39 9.41 -7.78
CA ALA A 27 -1.06 9.61 -7.86
C ALA A 27 -1.75 9.52 -6.49
N VAL A 28 -1.28 8.61 -5.62
CA VAL A 28 -1.78 8.51 -4.24
C VAL A 28 -1.39 9.75 -3.44
N GLU A 29 -0.14 10.20 -3.52
CA GLU A 29 0.32 11.43 -2.86
C GLU A 29 -0.47 12.67 -3.31
N GLU A 30 -0.70 12.83 -4.62
CA GLU A 30 -1.49 13.94 -5.18
C GLU A 30 -2.92 13.93 -4.65
N ARG A 31 -3.55 12.75 -4.62
CA ARG A 31 -4.92 12.59 -4.09
C ARG A 31 -5.00 12.90 -2.60
N ARG A 32 -3.96 12.56 -1.84
CA ARG A 32 -3.89 12.73 -0.39
C ARG A 32 -3.48 14.14 0.02
N GLY A 33 -2.75 14.84 -0.83
CA GLY A 33 -2.07 16.09 -0.48
C GLY A 33 -0.97 15.90 0.57
N ARG A 34 -0.40 14.69 0.68
CA ARG A 34 0.63 14.30 1.64
C ARG A 34 1.67 13.42 0.94
N SER A 35 2.93 13.53 1.36
CA SER A 35 3.98 12.63 0.86
C SER A 35 3.87 11.25 1.50
N ILE A 36 4.31 10.21 0.79
CA ILE A 36 4.34 8.82 1.26
C ILE A 36 5.79 8.39 1.42
N ARG A 37 6.12 7.84 2.59
CA ARG A 37 7.43 7.24 2.86
C ARG A 37 7.27 5.75 3.15
N ILE A 38 7.97 4.91 2.38
CA ILE A 38 7.97 3.46 2.57
C ILE A 38 9.25 3.07 3.31
N ILE A 39 9.11 2.37 4.43
CA ILE A 39 10.18 2.03 5.38
C ILE A 39 10.14 0.53 5.66
N GLU A 40 11.28 -0.14 5.56
CA GLU A 40 11.43 -1.52 6.06
C GLU A 40 11.67 -1.49 7.57
N LEU A 41 10.93 -2.31 8.33
CA LEU A 41 11.04 -2.39 9.78
C LEU A 41 11.19 -3.86 10.22
N GLU A 42 12.36 -4.23 10.73
CA GLU A 42 12.73 -5.62 11.07
C GLU A 42 11.76 -6.27 12.07
N ASP A 43 11.37 -5.51 13.10
CA ASP A 43 10.56 -6.00 14.21
C ASP A 43 9.06 -6.09 13.88
N LEU A 44 8.63 -5.57 12.72
CA LEU A 44 7.23 -5.56 12.32
C LEU A 44 6.68 -6.99 12.13
N GLY A 45 7.46 -7.85 11.47
CA GLY A 45 7.09 -9.24 11.25
C GLY A 45 7.28 -10.11 12.50
N HIS A 46 8.41 -9.95 13.20
CA HIS A 46 8.78 -10.80 14.33
C HIS A 46 7.99 -10.49 15.60
N GLU A 47 7.81 -9.21 15.93
CA GLU A 47 7.20 -8.81 17.20
C GLU A 47 5.73 -8.42 17.05
N ALA A 48 5.36 -7.79 15.94
CA ALA A 48 3.98 -7.36 15.70
C ALA A 48 3.14 -8.40 14.93
N GLY A 49 3.80 -9.35 14.25
CA GLY A 49 3.15 -10.30 13.35
C GLY A 49 2.48 -9.60 12.17
N LEU A 50 3.03 -8.48 11.67
CA LEU A 50 2.42 -7.71 10.58
C LEU A 50 3.30 -7.77 9.33
N CYS A 51 2.69 -7.89 8.15
CA CYS A 51 3.40 -7.85 6.87
C CYS A 51 3.70 -6.40 6.46
N ALA A 52 2.72 -5.52 6.65
CA ALA A 52 2.85 -4.09 6.48
C ALA A 52 1.90 -3.34 7.39
N LEU A 53 2.07 -2.02 7.37
CA LEU A 53 1.33 -1.09 8.17
C LEU A 53 1.38 0.30 7.53
N LEU A 54 0.24 0.96 7.43
CA LEU A 54 0.16 2.40 7.16
C LEU A 54 -0.10 3.22 8.43
N ILE A 55 0.63 4.32 8.58
CA ILE A 55 0.45 5.36 9.60
C ILE A 55 0.23 6.71 8.93
N GLU A 56 -0.95 7.29 9.15
CA GLU A 56 -1.20 8.68 8.77
C GLU A 56 -0.58 9.60 9.82
N CYS A 57 0.37 10.45 9.41
CA CYS A 57 0.83 11.58 10.22
C CYS A 57 0.22 12.88 9.68
N ASP A 58 0.52 14.02 10.34
CA ASP A 58 -0.04 15.31 9.94
C ASP A 58 0.40 15.71 8.51
N ASP A 59 1.70 15.57 8.21
CA ASP A 59 2.32 16.02 6.96
C ASP A 59 2.75 14.90 6.00
N GLU A 60 2.90 13.67 6.49
CA GLU A 60 3.30 12.51 5.68
C GLU A 60 2.57 11.23 6.09
N ASP A 61 2.36 10.34 5.12
CA ASP A 61 1.89 8.99 5.35
C ASP A 61 3.10 8.04 5.36
N LEU A 62 3.22 7.22 6.40
CA LEU A 62 4.32 6.27 6.56
C LEU A 62 3.80 4.86 6.31
N ILE A 63 4.45 4.12 5.41
CA ILE A 63 4.17 2.71 5.16
C ILE A 63 5.36 1.89 5.65
N PHE A 64 5.14 1.11 6.70
CA PHE A 64 6.10 0.13 7.17
C PHE A 64 5.82 -1.22 6.53
N HIS A 65 6.88 -1.96 6.20
CA HIS A 65 6.75 -3.36 5.80
C HIS A 65 7.78 -4.22 6.50
N ALA A 66 7.43 -5.48 6.75
CA ALA A 66 8.36 -6.47 7.29
C ALA A 66 9.43 -6.82 6.23
N PRO A 67 10.62 -7.25 6.67
CA PRO A 67 11.65 -7.73 5.75
C PRO A 67 11.14 -8.92 4.94
N THR A 68 11.48 -8.94 3.66
CA THR A 68 11.22 -10.07 2.79
C THR A 68 12.26 -10.14 1.67
N GLU A 69 12.68 -11.36 1.36
CA GLU A 69 13.64 -11.66 0.28
C GLU A 69 13.03 -11.47 -1.12
N SER A 70 11.70 -11.43 -1.21
CA SER A 70 10.97 -11.31 -2.47
C SER A 70 10.55 -9.88 -2.72
N LEU A 71 11.14 -9.24 -3.75
CA LEU A 71 10.73 -7.91 -4.21
C LEU A 71 9.23 -7.87 -4.57
N LEU A 72 8.70 -8.97 -5.10
CA LEU A 72 7.27 -9.08 -5.43
C LEU A 72 6.40 -9.08 -4.17
N HIS A 73 6.81 -9.80 -3.12
CA HIS A 73 6.06 -9.78 -1.85
C HIS A 73 6.14 -8.41 -1.18
N ARG A 74 7.32 -7.77 -1.20
CA ARG A 74 7.49 -6.40 -0.70
C ARG A 74 6.55 -5.44 -1.41
N GLN A 75 6.50 -5.52 -2.74
CA GLN A 75 5.59 -4.71 -3.53
C GLN A 75 4.13 -5.00 -3.17
N GLN A 76 3.73 -6.28 -3.08
CA GLN A 76 2.35 -6.63 -2.73
C GLN A 76 1.95 -6.10 -1.35
N PHE A 77 2.84 -6.17 -0.36
CA PHE A 77 2.59 -5.60 0.97
C PHE A 77 2.23 -4.11 0.88
N VAL A 78 3.01 -3.33 0.13
CA VAL A 78 2.75 -1.89 -0.04
C VAL A 78 1.49 -1.62 -0.87
N LEU A 79 1.26 -2.39 -1.93
CA LEU A 79 0.06 -2.26 -2.77
C LEU A 79 -1.23 -2.56 -2.00
N HIS A 80 -1.17 -3.51 -1.07
CA HIS A 80 -2.26 -3.86 -0.18
C HIS A 80 -2.61 -2.69 0.76
N GLU A 81 -1.62 -2.07 1.40
CA GLU A 81 -1.83 -0.88 2.23
C GLU A 81 -2.40 0.30 1.43
N PHE A 82 -1.92 0.52 0.20
CA PHE A 82 -2.51 1.52 -0.70
C PHE A 82 -3.96 1.21 -1.06
N ALA A 83 -4.31 -0.06 -1.24
CA ALA A 83 -5.68 -0.44 -1.52
C ALA A 83 -6.61 -0.09 -0.36
N HIS A 84 -6.22 -0.41 0.88
CA HIS A 84 -6.97 0.02 2.06
C HIS A 84 -7.11 1.54 2.16
N LEU A 85 -6.02 2.27 1.91
CA LEU A 85 -6.03 3.74 1.93
C LEU A 85 -7.04 4.33 0.92
N LEU A 86 -7.05 3.82 -0.31
CA LEU A 86 -7.89 4.32 -1.40
C LEU A 86 -9.35 3.90 -1.28
N LEU A 87 -9.61 2.70 -0.75
CA LEU A 87 -10.95 2.21 -0.45
C LEU A 87 -11.53 2.82 0.83
N GLY A 88 -10.71 3.54 1.60
CA GLY A 88 -11.13 4.15 2.86
C GLY A 88 -11.36 3.12 3.97
N HIS A 89 -10.73 1.95 3.88
CA HIS A 89 -10.75 0.87 4.87
C HIS A 89 -9.88 1.20 6.08
N ILE A 90 -9.97 2.43 6.58
CA ILE A 90 -9.13 2.88 7.67
C ILE A 90 -9.88 2.70 8.98
N ASP A 91 -9.60 1.58 9.64
CA ASP A 91 -10.10 1.32 10.97
C ASP A 91 -9.57 2.42 11.91
N GLY A 92 -10.48 3.23 12.44
CA GLY A 92 -10.20 4.35 13.34
C GLY A 92 -9.73 3.92 14.74
N GLN A 93 -9.01 2.81 14.84
CA GLN A 93 -8.42 2.36 16.10
C GLN A 93 -7.14 3.15 16.35
N GLU A 94 -7.10 3.85 17.49
CA GLU A 94 -5.86 4.37 18.07
C GLU A 94 -4.79 3.27 18.08
N PRO A 95 -3.56 3.56 17.63
CA PRO A 95 -2.52 2.56 17.46
C PRO A 95 -2.13 1.97 18.82
N SER A 96 -2.58 0.75 19.11
CA SER A 96 -2.00 -0.07 20.18
C SER A 96 -0.75 -0.82 19.67
N LEU A 97 0.13 -0.10 18.98
CA LEU A 97 1.48 -0.61 18.73
C LEU A 97 2.34 -0.32 19.94
N PRO A 98 3.17 -1.28 20.38
CA PRO A 98 4.17 -0.99 21.37
C PRO A 98 5.09 0.16 20.92
N ASP A 99 5.37 1.10 21.82
CA ASP A 99 6.23 2.25 21.51
C ASP A 99 7.63 1.87 21.03
N PHE A 100 8.10 0.68 21.40
CA PHE A 100 9.40 0.18 20.94
C PHE A 100 9.45 -0.08 19.43
N LEU A 101 8.31 -0.29 18.75
CA LEU A 101 8.29 -0.50 17.30
C LEU A 101 8.49 0.80 16.52
N LEU A 102 8.09 1.93 17.10
CA LEU A 102 8.09 3.23 16.45
C LEU A 102 8.63 4.30 17.41
N PRO A 103 9.85 4.13 17.96
CA PRO A 103 10.37 5.02 19.01
C PRO A 103 10.56 6.46 18.52
N ASP A 104 10.78 6.64 17.22
CA ASP A 104 11.01 7.94 16.59
C ASP A 104 9.71 8.67 16.18
N ILE A 105 8.55 8.01 16.29
CA ILE A 105 7.25 8.58 15.90
C ILE A 105 6.41 8.73 17.16
N PRO A 106 6.16 9.96 17.64
CA PRO A 106 5.36 10.19 18.84
C PRO A 106 3.98 9.51 18.73
N PRO A 107 3.49 8.83 19.78
CA PRO A 107 2.19 8.16 19.73
C PRO A 107 1.05 9.09 19.29
N GLU A 108 1.09 10.36 19.70
CA GLU A 108 0.10 11.38 19.36
C GLU A 108 0.06 11.77 17.88
N THR A 109 1.13 11.52 17.12
CA THR A 109 1.16 11.79 15.67
C THR A 109 0.70 10.59 14.84
N ARG A 110 0.52 9.42 15.46
CA ARG A 110 0.09 8.19 14.78
C ARG A 110 -1.44 8.18 14.68
N ARG A 111 -2.02 8.84 13.68
CA ARG A 111 -3.47 9.07 13.65
C ARG A 111 -4.30 7.88 13.22
N ARG A 112 -3.74 6.96 12.42
CA ARG A 112 -4.45 5.77 11.93
C ARG A 112 -3.49 4.61 11.73
N LEU A 113 -3.93 3.40 12.04
CA LEU A 113 -3.15 2.18 11.96
C LEU A 113 -3.94 1.13 11.17
N LEU A 114 -3.50 0.79 9.97
CA LEU A 114 -4.05 -0.35 9.24
C LEU A 114 -3.46 -1.65 9.81
N ARG A 115 -4.31 -2.46 10.42
CA ARG A 115 -3.88 -3.67 11.13
C ARG A 115 -4.93 -4.75 10.92
N ARG A 116 -4.66 -5.80 10.13
CA ARG A 116 -4.85 -7.22 10.51
C ARG A 116 -4.72 -8.24 9.37
N GLN A 117 -4.70 -9.51 9.80
CA GLN A 117 -4.37 -10.74 9.08
C GLN A 117 -5.58 -11.65 8.79
N ASP A 118 -6.83 -11.18 8.96
CA ASP A 118 -8.01 -12.07 8.89
C ASP A 118 -8.63 -12.09 7.48
N SER A 119 -8.14 -13.01 6.64
CA SER A 119 -8.42 -13.08 5.19
C SER A 119 -9.90 -13.32 4.80
N TYR A 120 -10.81 -13.39 5.78
CA TYR A 120 -12.25 -13.57 5.57
C TYR A 120 -13.08 -12.29 5.72
N ASP A 121 -12.46 -11.14 6.05
CA ASP A 121 -13.14 -9.85 6.06
C ASP A 121 -13.42 -9.37 4.61
N PRO A 122 -14.65 -8.95 4.27
CA PRO A 122 -14.95 -8.34 2.98
C PRO A 122 -14.02 -7.16 2.59
N GLN A 123 -13.53 -6.38 3.56
CA GLN A 123 -12.60 -5.28 3.31
C GLN A 123 -11.23 -5.80 2.85
N GLU A 124 -10.73 -6.86 3.47
CA GLU A 124 -9.47 -7.52 3.09
C GLU A 124 -9.57 -8.12 1.68
N VAL A 125 -10.71 -8.76 1.37
CA VAL A 125 -10.95 -9.31 0.03
C VAL A 125 -10.98 -8.20 -1.03
N GLU A 126 -11.58 -7.06 -0.72
CA GLU A 126 -11.65 -5.93 -1.63
C GLU A 126 -10.30 -5.22 -1.78
N ALA A 127 -9.55 -5.05 -0.68
CA ALA A 127 -8.19 -4.51 -0.69
C ALA A 127 -7.24 -5.40 -1.49
N GLU A 128 -7.24 -6.71 -1.25
CA GLU A 128 -6.44 -7.67 -2.02
C GLU A 128 -6.80 -7.64 -3.50
N SER A 129 -8.10 -7.55 -3.82
CA SER A 129 -8.57 -7.46 -5.21
C SER A 129 -8.06 -6.20 -5.92
N LEU A 130 -7.96 -5.06 -5.22
CA LEU A 130 -7.41 -3.82 -5.78
C LEU A 130 -5.88 -3.87 -5.87
N ALA A 131 -5.20 -4.41 -4.86
CA ALA A 131 -3.75 -4.62 -4.88
C ALA A 131 -3.32 -5.51 -6.05
N ASP A 132 -4.05 -6.60 -6.31
CA ASP A 132 -3.82 -7.47 -7.46
C ASP A 132 -3.95 -6.76 -8.80
N ARG A 133 -4.90 -5.81 -8.92
CA ARG A 133 -5.04 -4.98 -10.12
C ARG A 133 -3.87 -4.02 -10.29
N PHE A 134 -3.40 -3.39 -9.21
CA PHE A 134 -2.20 -2.57 -9.25
C PHE A 134 -0.99 -3.39 -9.70
N ALA A 135 -0.80 -4.58 -9.11
CA ALA A 135 0.28 -5.46 -9.47
C ALA A 135 0.19 -5.91 -10.94
N ALA A 136 -1.03 -6.16 -11.46
CA ALA A 136 -1.25 -6.48 -12.85
C ALA A 136 -0.90 -5.32 -13.80
N ALA A 137 -1.33 -4.10 -13.48
CA ALA A 137 -1.03 -2.90 -14.26
C ALA A 137 0.48 -2.63 -14.33
N ILE A 138 1.17 -2.76 -13.19
CA ILE A 138 2.63 -2.59 -13.09
C ILE A 138 3.38 -3.65 -13.89
N ARG A 139 2.94 -4.91 -13.81
CA ARG A 139 3.51 -5.99 -14.64
C ARG A 139 3.25 -5.76 -16.13
N SER A 140 2.10 -5.22 -16.52
CA SER A 140 1.81 -4.91 -17.94
C SER A 140 2.76 -3.83 -18.46
N SER A 141 2.91 -2.74 -17.71
CA SER A 141 3.81 -1.64 -18.04
C SER A 141 5.26 -2.11 -18.24
N ALA A 142 5.80 -2.91 -17.31
CA ALA A 142 7.17 -3.44 -17.42
C ALA A 142 7.38 -4.31 -18.67
N ARG A 143 6.36 -5.07 -19.10
CA ARG A 143 6.41 -5.90 -20.31
C ARG A 143 6.35 -5.06 -21.59
N HIS A 144 5.59 -3.97 -21.57
CA HIS A 144 5.50 -3.05 -22.70
C HIS A 144 6.85 -2.35 -22.93
N ASP A 145 7.48 -1.86 -21.85
CA ASP A 145 8.77 -1.19 -21.90
C ASP A 145 9.88 -2.14 -22.43
N SER A 146 9.91 -3.38 -21.94
CA SER A 146 10.86 -4.40 -22.41
C SER A 146 10.72 -4.73 -23.90
N ARG A 147 9.48 -4.85 -24.41
CA ARG A 147 9.22 -5.11 -25.84
C ARG A 147 9.60 -3.93 -26.73
N PHE A 148 9.46 -2.70 -26.23
CA PHE A 148 9.84 -1.52 -26.97
C PHE A 148 11.37 -1.46 -27.16
N VAL A 149 12.13 -1.77 -26.10
CA VAL A 149 13.59 -1.86 -26.15
C VAL A 149 14.06 -2.96 -27.12
N GLU A 150 13.40 -4.12 -27.16
CA GLU A 150 13.76 -5.21 -28.09
C GLU A 150 13.52 -4.88 -29.57
N ILE A 151 12.59 -3.99 -29.90
CA ILE A 151 12.25 -3.64 -31.29
C ILE A 151 13.15 -2.52 -31.83
N PHE A 152 13.59 -1.61 -30.96
CA PHE A 152 14.31 -0.39 -31.35
C PHE A 152 15.77 -0.32 -30.86
N GLY A 153 16.27 -1.37 -30.18
CA GLY A 153 17.68 -1.55 -29.81
C GLY A 153 18.42 -2.44 -30.81
#